data_AF-A0A4U6BTM5-F1
#
_entry.id   AF-A0A4U6BTM5-F1
#
_cell.length_a   1.000
_cell.length_b   1.000
_cell.length_c   1.000
_cell.angle_alpha   90.00
_cell.angle_beta   90.00
_cell.angle_gamma   90.00
#
_symmetry.space_group_name_H-M   'P 1'
#
loop_
_entity.id
_entity.type
_entity.pdbx_description
1 polymer ?
#
loop_
_entity_poly.entity_id
_entity_poly.type
_entity_poly.pdbx_seq_one_letter_code
_entity_poly.pdbx_strand_id
1 'polypeptide(L)'
;MHALRAIGGGNPAPQSLLSLYISVLWRDRTTKATGCEILRMPLGKPLDALVKPAQYGASRGLGTIRREGPDHITDMHTASSQELAREAACKAARAIQFIAATGLVPSNAKRSFPGGDFQNRMPGSDHDAAWYDPAAKTFIRTNEPYVSNSVTPQQQAWASRYGWAVALSPWKGMYRPDNGTWLFLLADMSKGYSLETIISRLAKAQAPIVVSNWDGESRPITPAFISPGQAAEIEAKSREAKPIGKRGGAHNSVEYEMFLTGPRRRPKTRMPIDGHESVGRLLKSVLIGTEERAGVQRRVDATRCELDNWVQCEYKRDELSDQVFFDLYYHELPENDPLSVTPASWDRHITSLDEVKATLIRHYPECPPLRDLLKKTDLAIASLRSWKAAPARTTQVRRQHINRGAPTL
;
A
#
# COMPACT_ATOMS: atom_id res chain seq x y z
N MET A 1 48.34 50.63 -15.41
CA MET A 1 47.46 49.72 -16.17
C MET A 1 46.90 48.66 -15.22
N HIS A 2 45.63 48.84 -14.83
CA HIS A 2 44.57 47.88 -14.45
C HIS A 2 44.94 46.46 -13.96
N ALA A 3 44.31 45.85 -12.95
CA ALA A 3 43.20 46.21 -12.07
C ALA A 3 43.12 45.20 -10.91
N LEU A 4 42.71 45.67 -9.71
CA LEU A 4 42.32 44.87 -8.55
C LEU A 4 41.04 44.06 -8.86
N ARG A 5 41.07 42.74 -8.65
CA ARG A 5 39.86 41.91 -8.60
C ARG A 5 39.25 41.99 -7.20
N ALA A 6 38.06 42.58 -7.14
CA ALA A 6 37.20 42.61 -5.96
C ALA A 6 36.76 41.19 -5.57
N ILE A 7 36.89 40.87 -4.28
CA ILE A 7 36.28 39.70 -3.65
C ILE A 7 34.79 40.03 -3.48
N GLY A 8 33.97 39.53 -4.40
CA GLY A 8 32.52 39.54 -4.26
C GLY A 8 32.12 38.53 -3.19
N GLY A 9 31.57 39.02 -2.08
CA GLY A 9 30.85 38.21 -1.10
C GLY A 9 29.68 37.51 -1.78
N GLY A 10 29.86 36.24 -2.10
CA GLY A 10 28.78 35.39 -2.56
C GLY A 10 27.82 35.14 -1.42
N ASN A 11 26.65 35.77 -1.47
CA ASN A 11 25.47 35.29 -0.74
C ASN A 11 25.32 33.78 -1.01
N PRO A 12 25.11 32.94 0.02
CA PRO A 12 24.81 31.54 -0.23
C PRO A 12 23.56 31.47 -1.11
N ALA A 13 23.66 30.75 -2.23
CA ALA A 13 22.54 30.52 -3.12
C ALA A 13 21.34 30.02 -2.30
N PRO A 14 20.13 30.55 -2.50
CA PRO A 14 18.96 30.09 -1.77
C PRO A 14 18.78 28.60 -2.04
N GLN A 15 18.81 27.78 -0.98
CA GLN A 15 18.47 26.36 -1.07
C GLN A 15 17.11 26.25 -1.76
N SER A 16 17.04 25.54 -2.89
CA SER A 16 15.77 25.34 -3.57
C SER A 16 14.83 24.58 -2.64
N LEU A 17 13.80 25.24 -2.14
CA LEU A 17 12.81 24.61 -1.29
C LEU A 17 12.13 23.48 -2.05
N LEU A 18 12.06 22.30 -1.44
CA LEU A 18 11.29 21.18 -1.97
C LEU A 18 9.82 21.60 -1.92
N SER A 19 9.03 21.24 -2.93
CA SER A 19 7.58 21.53 -2.92
C SER A 19 6.82 20.27 -2.53
N LEU A 20 5.80 20.41 -1.68
CA LEU A 20 4.80 19.39 -1.41
C LEU A 20 3.49 19.81 -2.07
N TYR A 21 2.86 18.87 -2.75
CA TYR A 21 1.53 19.01 -3.32
C TYR A 21 0.51 18.24 -2.48
N ILE A 22 -0.61 18.87 -2.17
CA ILE A 22 -1.74 18.30 -1.43
C ILE A 22 -2.96 18.38 -2.34
N SER A 23 -3.48 17.24 -2.80
CA SER A 23 -4.67 17.22 -3.65
C SER A 23 -5.89 16.64 -2.94
N VAL A 24 -7.03 17.30 -3.07
CA VAL A 24 -8.30 16.87 -2.47
C VAL A 24 -9.39 16.89 -3.52
N LEU A 25 -10.01 15.72 -3.74
CA LEU A 25 -11.12 15.58 -4.67
C LEU A 25 -12.43 16.02 -4.01
N TRP A 26 -13.35 16.58 -4.79
CA TRP A 26 -14.67 16.93 -4.31
C TRP A 26 -15.79 16.64 -5.30
N ARG A 27 -16.98 16.40 -4.76
CA ARG A 27 -18.21 16.18 -5.49
C ARG A 27 -19.38 16.76 -4.70
N ASP A 28 -20.01 17.77 -5.27
CA ASP A 28 -21.28 18.29 -4.79
C ASP A 28 -22.41 17.38 -5.28
N ARG A 29 -23.15 16.78 -4.35
CA ARG A 29 -24.24 15.86 -4.67
C ARG A 29 -25.49 16.57 -5.18
N THR A 30 -25.66 17.85 -4.82
CA THR A 30 -26.79 18.69 -5.17
C THR A 30 -26.61 19.23 -6.58
N THR A 31 -25.51 19.91 -6.86
CA THR A 31 -25.23 20.51 -8.18
C THR A 31 -24.63 19.52 -9.18
N LYS A 32 -24.19 18.34 -8.71
CA LYS A 32 -23.40 17.35 -9.47
C LYS A 32 -22.03 17.85 -9.93
N ALA A 33 -21.61 19.04 -9.48
CA ALA A 33 -20.30 19.57 -9.77
C ALA A 33 -19.21 18.70 -9.10
N THR A 34 -18.06 18.60 -9.76
CA THR A 34 -16.90 17.85 -9.26
C THR A 34 -15.63 18.60 -9.57
N GLY A 35 -14.59 18.38 -8.76
CA GLY A 35 -13.29 18.98 -8.99
C GLY A 35 -12.21 18.41 -8.09
N CYS A 36 -11.03 19.01 -8.20
CA CYS A 36 -9.85 18.70 -7.42
C CYS A 36 -9.20 20.03 -7.02
N GLU A 37 -8.96 20.21 -5.73
CA GLU A 37 -8.20 21.34 -5.21
C GLU A 37 -6.76 20.89 -4.93
N ILE A 38 -5.78 21.68 -5.36
CA ILE A 38 -4.36 21.37 -5.19
C ILE A 38 -3.70 22.53 -4.48
N LEU A 39 -3.13 22.25 -3.31
CA LEU A 39 -2.33 23.19 -2.56
C LEU A 39 -0.85 22.84 -2.70
N ARG A 40 -0.02 23.83 -3.03
CA ARG A 40 1.44 23.71 -3.07
C ARG A 40 2.02 24.41 -1.85
N MET A 41 2.89 23.73 -1.09
CA MET A 41 3.60 24.35 0.03
C MET A 41 5.09 24.04 -0.01
N PRO A 42 5.97 24.98 0.37
CA PRO A 42 7.39 24.74 0.47
C PRO A 42 7.73 23.88 1.70
N LEU A 43 8.71 22.99 1.55
CA LEU A 43 9.32 22.20 2.61
C LEU A 43 10.83 22.40 2.62
N GLY A 44 11.40 22.49 3.82
CA GLY A 44 12.86 22.52 4.01
C GLY A 44 13.52 21.15 3.92
N LYS A 45 12.76 20.06 3.94
CA LYS A 45 13.24 18.66 3.88
C LYS A 45 12.23 17.80 3.11
N PRO A 46 12.66 16.65 2.55
CA PRO A 46 11.74 15.70 1.92
C PRO A 46 10.64 15.26 2.88
N LEU A 47 9.43 14.99 2.37
CA LEU A 47 8.28 14.60 3.18
C LEU A 47 8.58 13.41 4.10
N ASP A 48 9.30 12.41 3.60
CA ASP A 48 9.70 11.23 4.38
C ASP A 48 10.67 11.51 5.53
N ALA A 49 11.38 12.63 5.47
CA ALA A 49 12.24 13.05 6.57
C ALA A 49 11.43 13.75 7.68
N LEU A 50 10.22 14.21 7.36
CA LEU A 50 9.31 14.88 8.30
C LEU A 50 8.35 13.87 8.94
N VAL A 51 7.68 13.06 8.13
CA VAL A 51 6.65 12.13 8.59
C VAL A 51 6.62 10.88 7.71
N LYS A 52 6.62 9.70 8.33
CA LYS A 52 6.51 8.43 7.62
C LYS A 52 5.05 8.10 7.32
N PRO A 53 4.74 7.39 6.22
CA PRO A 53 3.36 6.99 5.90
C PRO A 53 2.63 6.27 7.06
N ALA A 54 3.34 5.41 7.80
CA ALA A 54 2.78 4.70 8.96
C ALA A 54 2.33 5.63 10.11
N GLN A 55 2.78 6.89 10.12
CA GLN A 55 2.47 7.87 11.16
C GLN A 55 1.28 8.77 10.79
N TYR A 56 0.78 8.70 9.55
CA TYR A 56 -0.30 9.59 9.08
C TYR A 56 -1.59 9.39 9.89
N GLY A 57 -1.94 8.12 10.16
CA GLY A 57 -3.12 7.74 10.95
C GLY A 57 -3.09 8.23 12.41
N ALA A 58 -1.95 8.71 12.91
CA ALA A 58 -1.83 9.22 14.28
C ALA A 58 -2.05 10.74 14.40
N SER A 59 -2.20 11.46 13.29
CA SER A 59 -2.52 12.89 13.28
C SER A 59 -3.92 13.13 12.70
N ARG A 60 -4.75 13.92 13.38
CA ARG A 60 -6.08 14.31 12.91
C ARG A 60 -6.07 15.03 11.55
N GLY A 61 -4.98 15.74 11.24
CA GLY A 61 -4.83 16.45 9.96
C GLY A 61 -4.37 15.56 8.81
N LEU A 62 -3.80 14.38 9.11
CA LEU A 62 -3.23 13.46 8.13
C LEU A 62 -3.93 12.10 8.08
N GLY A 63 -4.89 11.83 8.97
CA GLY A 63 -5.48 10.50 9.14
C GLY A 63 -6.23 9.95 7.93
N THR A 64 -6.75 10.83 7.07
CA THR A 64 -7.40 10.47 5.80
C THR A 64 -6.47 10.64 4.60
N ILE A 65 -5.23 11.07 4.82
CA ILE A 65 -4.29 11.37 3.75
C ILE A 65 -3.51 10.10 3.38
N ARG A 66 -3.29 9.90 2.09
CA ARG A 66 -2.37 8.90 1.54
C ARG A 66 -1.28 9.55 0.71
N ARG A 67 -0.19 8.84 0.51
CA ARG A 67 0.91 9.27 -0.35
C ARG A 67 0.73 8.75 -1.77
N GLU A 68 0.83 9.64 -2.75
CA GLU A 68 0.76 9.31 -4.19
C GLU A 68 2.14 9.37 -4.86
N GLY A 69 3.03 10.23 -4.35
CA GLY A 69 4.38 10.41 -4.84
C GLY A 69 5.34 10.92 -3.77
N PRO A 70 6.61 11.12 -4.12
CA PRO A 70 7.64 11.56 -3.17
C PRO A 70 7.35 12.96 -2.61
N ASP A 71 6.67 13.79 -3.39
CA ASP A 71 6.30 15.18 -3.17
C ASP A 71 4.78 15.40 -3.22
N HIS A 72 3.96 14.35 -3.13
CA HIS A 72 2.52 14.43 -3.32
C HIS A 72 1.73 13.55 -2.35
N ILE A 73 0.79 14.18 -1.66
CA ILE A 73 -0.20 13.54 -0.80
C ILE A 73 -1.61 13.89 -1.26
N THR A 74 -2.55 12.97 -1.06
CA THR A 74 -3.95 13.18 -1.42
C THR A 74 -4.89 12.67 -0.34
N ASP A 75 -6.05 13.30 -0.22
CA ASP A 75 -7.11 12.80 0.67
C ASP A 75 -7.77 11.55 0.08
N MET A 76 -7.97 10.54 0.93
CA MET A 76 -8.70 9.33 0.59
C MET A 76 -10.21 9.56 0.52
N HIS A 77 -10.70 10.67 1.07
CA HIS A 77 -12.11 11.03 1.03
C HIS A 77 -12.40 12.08 -0.03
N THR A 78 -13.52 11.91 -0.72
CA THR A 78 -14.06 12.94 -1.61
C THR A 78 -14.89 13.91 -0.78
N ALA A 79 -14.46 15.18 -0.72
CA ALA A 79 -15.20 16.23 -0.04
C ALA A 79 -16.54 16.52 -0.72
N SER A 80 -17.54 16.98 0.04
CA SER A 80 -18.88 17.24 -0.49
C SER A 80 -19.04 18.61 -1.16
N SER A 81 -18.04 19.48 -1.08
CA SER A 81 -17.99 20.76 -1.80
C SER A 81 -16.55 21.18 -2.05
N GLN A 82 -16.37 22.21 -2.89
CA GLN A 82 -15.06 22.80 -3.15
C GLN A 82 -14.45 23.40 -1.88
N GLU A 83 -15.25 24.09 -1.08
CA GLU A 83 -14.81 24.76 0.16
C GLU A 83 -14.30 23.73 1.17
N LEU A 84 -15.01 22.62 1.33
CA LEU A 84 -14.58 21.53 2.21
C LEU A 84 -13.30 20.84 1.72
N ALA A 85 -13.07 20.80 0.40
CA ALA A 85 -11.82 20.31 -0.16
C ALA A 85 -10.64 21.23 0.18
N ARG A 86 -10.85 22.55 0.07
CA ARG A 86 -9.86 23.56 0.49
C ARG A 86 -9.60 23.49 1.99
N GLU A 87 -10.63 23.35 2.82
CA GLU A 87 -10.49 23.16 4.27
C GLU A 87 -9.64 21.92 4.61
N ALA A 88 -9.90 20.79 3.94
CA ALA A 88 -9.13 19.57 4.13
C ALA A 88 -7.66 19.73 3.70
N ALA A 89 -7.41 20.36 2.54
CA ALA A 89 -6.06 20.63 2.06
C ALA A 89 -5.28 21.54 3.04
N CYS A 90 -5.89 22.63 3.49
CA CYS A 90 -5.29 23.53 4.48
C CYS A 90 -5.06 22.82 5.83
N LYS A 91 -5.98 21.96 6.26
CA LYS A 91 -5.82 21.16 7.50
C LYS A 91 -4.62 20.22 7.44
N ALA A 92 -4.44 19.52 6.32
CA ALA A 92 -3.26 18.69 6.11
C ALA A 92 -1.98 19.54 6.06
N ALA A 93 -2.01 20.67 5.36
CA ALA A 93 -0.87 21.60 5.28
C ALA A 93 -0.44 22.11 6.66
N ARG A 94 -1.38 22.52 7.52
CA ARG A 94 -1.08 22.99 8.88
C ARG A 94 -0.46 21.91 9.75
N ALA A 95 -0.90 20.65 9.62
CA ALA A 95 -0.26 19.53 10.32
C ALA A 95 1.20 19.34 9.88
N ILE A 96 1.48 19.45 8.57
CA ILE A 96 2.85 19.40 8.03
C ILE A 96 3.68 20.60 8.48
N GLN A 97 3.12 21.83 8.49
CA GLN A 97 3.80 23.03 9.02
C GLN A 97 4.20 22.83 10.49
N PHE A 98 3.30 22.28 11.31
CA PHE A 98 3.57 22.00 12.72
C PHE A 98 4.70 20.95 12.88
N ILE A 99 4.66 19.85 12.13
CA ILE A 99 5.72 18.83 12.14
C ILE A 99 7.06 19.43 11.71
N ALA A 100 7.07 20.21 10.62
CA ALA A 100 8.28 20.83 10.09
C ALA A 100 8.89 21.85 11.06
N ALA A 101 8.06 22.65 11.74
CA ALA A 101 8.51 23.65 12.69
C ALA A 101 9.04 23.01 13.99
N THR A 102 8.35 22.00 14.50
CA THR A 102 8.64 21.44 15.84
C THR A 102 9.62 20.27 15.82
N GLY A 103 9.62 19.48 14.75
CA GLY A 103 10.31 18.19 14.67
C GLY A 103 9.58 17.06 15.41
N LEU A 104 8.35 17.31 15.88
CA LEU A 104 7.52 16.33 16.55
C LEU A 104 6.92 15.34 15.56
N VAL A 105 6.69 14.12 16.04
CA VAL A 105 6.13 13.03 15.25
C VAL A 105 4.74 12.68 15.77
N PRO A 106 3.72 12.50 14.89
CA PRO A 106 2.41 12.04 15.31
C PRO A 106 2.44 10.73 16.10
N SER A 107 1.63 10.62 17.15
CA SER A 107 1.57 9.44 18.01
C SER A 107 0.15 9.16 18.48
N ASN A 108 -0.15 7.88 18.73
CA ASN A 108 -1.39 7.43 19.38
C ASN A 108 -1.13 6.87 20.79
N ALA A 109 0.07 7.09 21.33
CA ALA A 109 0.50 6.45 22.57
C ALA A 109 -0.27 7.00 23.78
N LYS A 110 -0.96 6.12 24.52
CA LYS A 110 -1.70 6.47 25.75
C LYS A 110 -0.79 7.00 26.87
N ARG A 111 0.48 6.59 26.89
CA ARG A 111 1.51 7.14 27.81
C ARG A 111 1.79 8.65 27.65
N SER A 112 1.16 9.30 26.68
CA SER A 112 1.14 10.77 26.56
C SER A 112 0.15 11.44 27.50
N PHE A 113 -0.69 10.71 28.23
CA PHE A 113 -1.51 11.26 29.32
C PHE A 113 -0.78 11.14 30.66
N PRO A 114 -1.14 11.95 31.68
CA PRO A 114 -0.60 11.76 33.03
C PRO A 114 -0.84 10.33 33.54
N GLY A 115 0.22 9.66 33.97
CA GLY A 115 0.16 8.25 34.37
C GLY A 115 -0.21 7.26 33.26
N GLY A 116 -0.28 7.71 32.00
CA GLY A 116 -0.73 6.91 30.86
C GLY A 116 -2.24 6.64 30.80
N ASP A 117 -3.04 7.36 31.59
CA ASP A 117 -4.48 7.17 31.68
C ASP A 117 -5.24 8.33 31.03
N PHE A 118 -6.12 7.99 30.08
CA PHE A 118 -7.02 8.94 29.40
C PHE A 118 -7.92 9.68 30.39
N GLN A 119 -8.31 9.08 31.51
CA GLN A 119 -9.13 9.75 32.53
C GLN A 119 -8.43 10.95 33.18
N ASN A 120 -7.10 11.03 33.05
CA ASN A 120 -6.31 12.16 33.52
C ASN A 120 -6.14 13.27 32.47
N ARG A 121 -6.89 13.24 31.37
CA ARG A 121 -6.90 14.27 30.32
C ARG A 121 -7.21 15.65 30.91
N MET A 122 -6.56 16.69 30.38
CA MET A 122 -6.73 18.06 30.88
C MET A 122 -8.20 18.51 30.74
N PRO A 123 -8.79 19.18 31.75
CA PRO A 123 -10.13 19.74 31.66
C PRO A 123 -10.30 20.70 30.48
N GLY A 124 -11.45 20.61 29.81
CA GLY A 124 -11.73 21.43 28.62
C GLY A 124 -10.90 21.05 27.40
N SER A 125 -10.31 19.84 27.38
CA SER A 125 -9.58 19.39 26.20
C SER A 125 -10.49 19.14 25.02
N ASP A 126 -10.13 19.70 23.87
CA ASP A 126 -10.78 19.52 22.59
C ASP A 126 -9.73 19.49 21.48
N HIS A 127 -9.99 18.69 20.45
CA HIS A 127 -9.06 18.47 19.34
C HIS A 127 -7.62 18.11 19.76
N ASP A 128 -7.47 17.47 20.92
CA ASP A 128 -6.17 17.10 21.44
C ASP A 128 -5.53 15.94 20.66
N ALA A 129 -4.21 15.95 20.59
CA ALA A 129 -3.42 14.95 19.89
C ALA A 129 -2.12 14.64 20.65
N ALA A 130 -1.64 13.41 20.52
CA ALA A 130 -0.37 13.00 21.09
C ALA A 130 0.76 13.15 20.07
N TRP A 131 1.92 13.54 20.57
CA TRP A 131 3.12 13.75 19.78
C TRP A 131 4.32 13.13 20.49
N TYR A 132 5.27 12.63 19.72
CA TYR A 132 6.54 12.15 20.22
C TYR A 132 7.63 13.14 19.83
N ASP A 133 8.43 13.55 20.82
CA ASP A 133 9.65 14.31 20.61
C ASP A 133 10.83 13.33 20.50
N PRO A 134 11.40 13.12 19.30
CA PRO A 134 12.52 12.21 19.12
C PRO A 134 13.82 12.73 19.75
N ALA A 135 13.98 14.04 19.92
CA ALA A 135 15.20 14.62 20.50
C ALA A 135 15.24 14.39 22.01
N ALA A 136 14.13 14.64 22.70
CA ALA A 136 14.01 14.43 24.14
C ALA A 136 13.53 13.00 24.51
N LYS A 137 13.17 12.20 23.51
CA LYS A 137 12.62 10.84 23.66
C LYS A 137 11.40 10.78 24.60
N THR A 138 10.53 11.78 24.53
CA THR A 138 9.34 11.89 25.39
C THR A 138 8.07 12.14 24.59
N PHE A 139 6.92 12.04 25.26
CA PHE A 139 5.63 12.38 24.67
C PHE A 139 5.18 13.74 25.17
N ILE A 140 4.55 14.48 24.26
CA ILE A 140 3.83 15.70 24.58
C ILE A 140 2.42 15.60 24.01
N ARG A 141 1.55 16.52 24.40
CA ARG A 141 0.22 16.67 23.80
C ARG A 141 -0.01 18.08 23.30
N THR A 142 -0.83 18.18 22.28
CA THR A 142 -1.45 19.44 21.85
C THR A 142 -2.91 19.43 22.26
N ASN A 143 -3.49 20.61 22.50
CA ASN A 143 -4.91 20.81 22.75
C ASN A 143 -5.38 22.09 22.03
N GLU A 144 -6.55 22.07 21.37
CA GLU A 144 -7.03 23.18 20.55
C GLU A 144 -8.53 23.50 20.79
N PRO A 145 -8.90 24.07 21.95
CA PRO A 145 -10.29 24.37 22.29
C PRO A 145 -10.80 25.67 21.66
N TYR A 146 -12.12 25.74 21.43
CA TYR A 146 -12.80 26.84 20.70
C TYR A 146 -12.95 28.19 21.43
N VAL A 147 -12.66 28.29 22.74
CA VAL A 147 -13.10 29.46 23.53
C VAL A 147 -12.08 29.96 24.57
N SER A 148 -10.80 29.62 24.41
CA SER A 148 -9.80 29.95 25.44
C SER A 148 -8.46 30.32 24.83
N ASN A 149 -8.09 31.60 24.93
CA ASN A 149 -6.76 32.12 24.58
C ASN A 149 -5.84 32.28 25.81
N SER A 150 -6.17 31.63 26.92
CA SER A 150 -5.45 31.71 28.19
C SER A 150 -5.62 30.43 28.98
N VAL A 151 -4.65 30.09 29.84
CA VAL A 151 -4.79 28.91 30.70
C VAL A 151 -5.81 29.21 31.80
N THR A 152 -6.83 28.36 31.94
CA THR A 152 -7.85 28.55 32.98
C THR A 152 -7.33 28.12 34.36
N PRO A 153 -7.90 28.62 35.47
CA PRO A 153 -7.53 28.17 36.81
C PRO A 153 -7.65 26.65 37.01
N GLN A 154 -8.64 26.02 36.37
CA GLN A 154 -8.84 24.57 36.43
C GLN A 154 -7.71 23.82 35.71
N GLN A 155 -7.25 24.34 34.56
CA GLN A 155 -6.11 23.78 33.82
C GLN A 155 -4.80 23.98 34.57
N GLN A 156 -4.62 25.13 35.23
CA GLN A 156 -3.45 25.39 36.07
C GLN A 156 -3.40 24.47 37.30
N ALA A 157 -4.55 24.23 37.95
CA ALA A 157 -4.66 23.29 39.05
C ALA A 157 -4.37 21.85 38.60
N TRP A 158 -4.89 21.47 37.42
CA TRP A 158 -4.58 20.17 36.79
C TRP A 158 -3.08 20.02 36.51
N ALA A 159 -2.45 21.05 35.94
CA ALA A 159 -1.02 21.08 35.62
C ALA A 159 -0.18 20.89 36.90
N SER A 160 -0.52 21.63 37.96
CA SER A 160 0.14 21.55 39.27
C SER A 160 -0.03 20.16 39.91
N ARG A 161 -1.24 19.60 39.86
CA ARG A 161 -1.56 18.27 40.42
C ARG A 161 -0.74 17.16 39.78
N TYR A 162 -0.57 17.20 38.46
CA TYR A 162 0.10 16.12 37.73
C TYR A 162 1.58 16.38 37.48
N GLY A 163 2.10 17.57 37.77
CA GLY A 163 3.48 17.95 37.45
C GLY A 163 3.69 18.19 35.95
N TRP A 164 2.70 18.79 35.28
CA TRP A 164 2.71 19.05 33.84
C TRP A 164 2.88 20.54 33.56
N ALA A 165 3.59 20.86 32.48
CA ALA A 165 3.61 22.20 31.91
C ALA A 165 2.45 22.36 30.93
N VAL A 166 1.81 23.53 30.94
CA VAL A 166 0.80 23.95 29.96
C VAL A 166 1.22 25.31 29.43
N ALA A 167 1.36 25.44 28.11
CA ALA A 167 1.76 26.69 27.47
C ALA A 167 0.91 26.99 26.24
N LEU A 168 0.52 28.25 26.08
CA LEU A 168 -0.10 28.74 24.86
C LEU A 168 0.97 28.91 23.77
N SER A 169 0.70 28.39 22.59
CA SER A 169 1.56 28.55 21.42
C SER A 169 1.39 29.94 20.79
N PRO A 170 2.48 30.60 20.38
CA PRO A 170 2.41 31.82 19.57
C PRO A 170 1.93 31.53 18.13
N TRP A 171 2.06 30.28 17.67
CA TRP A 171 1.51 29.82 16.39
C TRP A 171 0.07 29.32 16.59
N LYS A 172 -0.88 29.84 15.81
CA LYS A 172 -2.32 29.78 16.09
C LYS A 172 -2.90 28.37 16.24
N GLY A 173 -2.44 27.40 15.45
CA GLY A 173 -2.89 26.01 15.59
C GLY A 173 -3.12 25.27 14.28
N MET A 174 -3.34 23.96 14.40
CA MET A 174 -3.53 23.04 13.29
C MET A 174 -5.00 22.86 12.92
N TYR A 175 -5.91 22.93 13.89
CA TYR A 175 -7.29 22.54 13.67
C TYR A 175 -8.08 23.61 12.90
N ARG A 176 -8.41 24.74 13.54
CA ARG A 176 -9.17 25.85 12.92
C ARG A 176 -8.70 27.22 13.44
N PRO A 177 -7.46 27.64 13.11
CA PRO A 177 -6.86 28.86 13.65
C PRO A 177 -7.63 30.16 13.31
N ASP A 178 -8.39 30.18 12.22
CA ASP A 178 -9.24 31.31 11.81
C ASP A 178 -10.63 31.31 12.46
N ASN A 179 -11.00 30.22 13.15
CA ASN A 179 -12.35 30.01 13.66
C ASN A 179 -12.37 29.73 15.17
N GLY A 180 -11.48 30.42 15.90
CA GLY A 180 -11.53 30.52 17.37
C GLY A 180 -10.73 29.49 18.16
N THR A 181 -10.04 28.52 17.53
CA THR A 181 -9.20 27.56 18.28
C THR A 181 -7.81 28.10 18.55
N TRP A 182 -7.27 27.77 19.72
CA TRP A 182 -5.92 28.16 20.13
C TRP A 182 -5.08 26.95 20.51
N LEU A 183 -3.84 26.89 20.01
CA LEU A 183 -2.94 25.78 20.28
C LEU A 183 -2.29 25.88 21.66
N PHE A 184 -2.56 24.90 22.52
CA PHE A 184 -1.84 24.66 23.76
C PHE A 184 -0.90 23.47 23.61
N LEU A 185 0.27 23.58 24.23
CA LEU A 185 1.24 22.51 24.38
C LEU A 185 1.23 22.03 25.83
N LEU A 186 1.23 20.70 26.01
CA LEU A 186 1.24 20.06 27.32
C LEU A 186 2.38 19.04 27.38
N ALA A 187 3.16 19.06 28.45
CA ALA A 187 4.23 18.09 28.65
C ALA A 187 4.45 17.74 30.12
N ASP A 188 4.89 16.52 30.37
CA ASP A 188 5.32 16.05 31.69
C ASP A 188 6.67 16.66 32.06
N MET A 189 6.74 17.34 33.21
CA MET A 189 7.96 18.00 33.69
C MET A 189 8.86 17.07 34.50
N SER A 190 8.41 15.86 34.88
CA SER A 190 9.12 14.96 35.78
C SER A 190 10.53 14.57 35.32
N LYS A 191 10.81 14.66 34.01
CA LYS A 191 12.12 14.39 33.40
C LYS A 191 12.88 15.64 32.98
N GLY A 192 12.52 16.82 33.50
CA GLY A 192 13.16 18.09 33.15
C GLY A 192 12.85 18.59 31.74
N TYR A 193 11.77 18.13 31.13
CA TYR A 193 11.37 18.56 29.80
C TYR A 193 10.85 20.01 29.81
N SER A 194 11.31 20.83 28.87
CA SER A 194 10.89 22.23 28.72
C SER A 194 10.22 22.46 27.36
N LEU A 195 9.06 23.13 27.39
CA LEU A 195 8.32 23.52 26.18
C LEU A 195 8.95 24.71 25.43
N GLU A 196 9.89 25.43 26.05
CA GLU A 196 10.46 26.68 25.50
C GLU A 196 11.09 26.50 24.12
N THR A 197 11.76 25.36 23.89
CA THR A 197 12.39 25.08 22.60
C THR A 197 11.35 24.96 21.49
N ILE A 198 10.23 24.29 21.76
CA ILE A 198 9.14 24.13 20.80
C ILE A 198 8.43 25.47 20.57
N ILE A 199 8.14 26.20 21.65
CA ILE A 199 7.52 27.53 21.59
C ILE A 199 8.37 28.48 20.75
N SER A 200 9.69 28.50 20.96
CA SER A 200 10.62 29.33 20.20
C SER A 200 10.67 28.99 18.71
N ARG A 201 10.51 27.71 18.36
CA ARG A 201 10.42 27.28 16.95
C ARG A 201 9.09 27.68 16.34
N LEU A 202 7.98 27.52 17.06
CA LEU A 202 6.65 27.93 16.62
C LEU A 202 6.53 29.46 16.45
N ALA A 203 7.20 30.25 17.29
CA ALA A 203 7.26 31.71 17.15
C ALA A 203 7.90 32.16 15.83
N LYS A 204 8.80 31.34 15.26
CA LYS A 204 9.50 31.59 13.99
C LYS A 204 8.84 30.87 12.81
N ALA A 205 7.82 30.06 13.05
CA ALA A 205 7.15 29.31 12.01
C ALA A 205 6.32 30.24 11.11
N GLN A 206 6.18 29.86 9.84
CA GLN A 206 5.25 30.54 8.94
C GLN A 206 3.82 30.49 9.50
N ALA A 207 3.04 31.51 9.22
CA ALA A 207 1.63 31.55 9.62
C ALA A 207 0.90 30.28 9.11
N PRO A 208 -0.07 29.75 9.89
CA PRO A 208 -0.84 28.59 9.45
C PRO A 208 -1.54 28.86 8.13
N ILE A 209 -1.49 27.91 7.21
CA ILE A 209 -2.20 27.99 5.93
C ILE A 209 -3.69 27.82 6.18
N VAL A 210 -4.51 28.73 5.65
CA VAL A 210 -5.95 28.83 5.91
C VAL A 210 -6.71 29.14 4.62
N VAL A 211 -8.00 28.80 4.60
CA VAL A 211 -8.85 28.92 3.40
C VAL A 211 -9.04 30.38 2.99
N SER A 212 -9.07 31.31 3.94
CA SER A 212 -9.15 32.75 3.71
C SER A 212 -8.00 33.28 2.85
N ASN A 213 -6.84 32.63 2.91
CA ASN A 213 -5.62 32.94 2.15
C ASN A 213 -5.31 31.83 1.12
N TRP A 214 -6.34 31.18 0.57
CA TRP A 214 -6.16 30.10 -0.41
C TRP A 214 -5.43 30.60 -1.66
N ASP A 215 -4.28 30.00 -1.95
CA ASP A 215 -3.43 30.26 -3.13
C ASP A 215 -3.25 29.01 -4.01
N GLY A 216 -4.07 27.98 -3.79
CA GLY A 216 -4.04 26.72 -4.53
C GLY A 216 -4.80 26.76 -5.86
N GLU A 217 -4.62 25.71 -6.65
CA GLU A 217 -5.22 25.54 -7.97
C GLU A 217 -6.51 24.69 -7.88
N SER A 218 -7.56 25.10 -8.60
CA SER A 218 -8.78 24.32 -8.80
C SER A 218 -8.76 23.68 -10.19
N ARG A 219 -9.02 22.36 -10.28
CA ARG A 219 -8.96 21.59 -11.52
C ARG A 219 -10.13 20.61 -11.66
N PRO A 220 -10.42 20.11 -12.88
CA PRO A 220 -11.27 18.94 -13.06
C PRO A 220 -10.71 17.68 -12.37
N ILE A 221 -11.58 16.72 -12.07
CA ILE A 221 -11.18 15.44 -11.45
C ILE A 221 -10.35 14.55 -12.39
N THR A 222 -10.56 14.71 -13.70
CA THR A 222 -9.91 13.97 -14.78
C THR A 222 -9.27 14.94 -15.79
N PRO A 223 -8.01 14.71 -16.20
CA PRO A 223 -7.11 13.65 -15.73
C PRO A 223 -6.67 13.86 -14.27
N ALA A 224 -6.27 12.77 -13.60
CA ALA A 224 -5.74 12.84 -12.25
C ALA A 224 -4.49 13.72 -12.20
N PHE A 225 -4.33 14.49 -11.13
CA PHE A 225 -3.13 15.29 -10.92
C PHE A 225 -1.92 14.40 -10.64
N ILE A 226 -0.81 14.67 -11.33
CA ILE A 226 0.48 14.01 -11.14
C ILE A 226 1.50 15.10 -10.80
N SER A 227 2.15 14.99 -9.64
CA SER A 227 3.18 15.95 -9.23
C SER A 227 4.47 15.77 -10.04
N PRO A 228 5.36 16.79 -10.07
CA PRO A 228 6.67 16.67 -10.71
C PRO A 228 7.50 15.48 -10.20
N GLY A 229 7.51 15.23 -8.89
CA GLY A 229 8.23 14.09 -8.31
C GLY A 229 7.60 12.75 -8.66
N GLN A 230 6.27 12.65 -8.72
CA GLN A 230 5.58 11.44 -9.17
C GLN A 230 5.84 11.17 -10.66
N ALA A 231 5.81 12.22 -11.49
CA ALA A 231 6.14 12.13 -12.92
C ALA A 231 7.59 11.65 -13.13
N ALA A 232 8.54 12.19 -12.36
CA ALA A 232 9.94 11.77 -12.41
C ALA A 232 10.12 10.30 -12.00
N GLU A 233 9.40 9.80 -11.00
CA GLU A 233 9.43 8.37 -10.65
C GLU A 233 8.84 7.47 -11.75
N ILE A 234 7.72 7.89 -12.37
CA ILE A 234 7.13 7.17 -13.50
C ILE A 234 8.13 7.11 -14.65
N GLU A 235 8.77 8.24 -14.96
CA GLU A 235 9.77 8.32 -16.02
C GLU A 235 11.00 7.48 -15.69
N ALA A 236 11.53 7.56 -14.47
CA ALA A 236 12.67 6.75 -14.03
C ALA A 236 12.39 5.25 -14.15
N LYS A 237 11.22 4.80 -13.68
CA LYS A 237 10.77 3.40 -13.86
C LYS A 237 10.65 3.02 -15.34
N SER A 238 10.20 3.95 -16.19
CA SER A 238 10.12 3.71 -17.63
C SER A 238 11.49 3.61 -18.31
N ARG A 239 12.49 4.35 -17.81
CA ARG A 239 13.89 4.33 -18.26
C ARG A 239 14.60 3.06 -17.78
N GLU A 240 14.43 2.66 -16.52
CA GLU A 240 14.95 1.40 -15.97
C GLU A 240 14.37 0.18 -16.68
N ALA A 241 13.14 0.28 -17.17
CA ALA A 241 12.50 -0.78 -17.96
C ALA A 241 13.10 -0.96 -19.38
N LYS A 242 14.12 -0.19 -19.81
CA LYS A 242 14.83 -0.37 -21.10
C LYS A 242 16.35 -0.27 -20.94
N PRO A 243 17.12 -1.28 -21.41
CA PRO A 243 17.04 -1.79 -22.78
C PRO A 243 16.74 -3.30 -22.81
N ILE A 244 15.47 -3.65 -23.01
CA ILE A 244 15.15 -4.93 -23.63
C ILE A 244 15.52 -4.78 -25.10
N GLY A 245 16.57 -5.49 -25.53
CA GLY A 245 16.97 -5.57 -26.93
C GLY A 245 15.77 -5.83 -27.84
N LYS A 246 15.78 -5.16 -29.00
CA LYS A 246 14.87 -5.32 -30.14
C LYS A 246 13.69 -6.28 -29.89
N ARG A 247 12.55 -5.76 -29.39
CA ARG A 247 11.26 -6.42 -29.57
C ARG A 247 10.84 -6.31 -31.04
N GLY A 248 11.51 -7.09 -31.87
CA GLY A 248 11.06 -7.48 -33.20
C GLY A 248 10.91 -8.99 -33.19
N GLY A 249 9.76 -9.48 -32.74
CA GLY A 249 9.42 -10.90 -32.74
C GLY A 249 7.93 -11.04 -32.45
N ALA A 250 7.22 -11.77 -33.30
CA ALA A 250 5.77 -11.95 -33.25
C ALA A 250 5.25 -12.22 -31.82
N HIS A 251 4.08 -11.68 -31.46
CA HIS A 251 3.45 -11.94 -30.17
C HIS A 251 3.30 -13.47 -29.93
N ASN A 252 4.15 -14.06 -29.09
CA ASN A 252 4.15 -15.47 -28.71
C ASN A 252 2.98 -15.87 -27.79
N SER A 253 1.97 -15.02 -27.64
CA SER A 253 0.74 -15.30 -26.89
C SER A 253 -0.47 -14.75 -27.62
N VAL A 254 -1.61 -15.40 -27.47
CA VAL A 254 -2.91 -15.03 -28.05
C VAL A 254 -3.92 -14.77 -26.96
N GLU A 255 -4.90 -13.91 -27.24
CA GLU A 255 -6.01 -13.63 -26.33
C GLU A 255 -7.08 -14.72 -26.45
N TYR A 256 -7.75 -15.01 -25.34
CA TYR A 256 -8.93 -15.86 -25.29
C TYR A 256 -9.89 -15.35 -24.22
N GLU A 257 -11.17 -15.62 -24.39
CA GLU A 257 -12.22 -15.18 -23.46
C GLU A 257 -12.86 -16.41 -22.81
N MET A 258 -12.98 -16.38 -21.49
CA MET A 258 -13.71 -17.40 -20.73
C MET A 258 -14.96 -16.76 -20.16
N PHE A 259 -16.11 -17.43 -20.33
CA PHE A 259 -17.43 -16.95 -19.94
C PHE A 259 -17.51 -16.46 -18.48
N LEU A 260 -16.74 -17.04 -17.56
CA LEU A 260 -16.76 -16.70 -16.13
C LEU A 260 -15.58 -15.85 -15.64
N THR A 261 -14.46 -15.78 -16.36
CA THR A 261 -13.23 -15.12 -15.86
C THR A 261 -12.76 -13.94 -16.73
N GLY A 262 -13.48 -13.61 -17.79
CA GLY A 262 -13.16 -12.48 -18.67
C GLY A 262 -11.96 -12.72 -19.60
N PRO A 263 -11.38 -11.65 -20.18
CA PRO A 263 -10.31 -11.75 -21.16
C PRO A 263 -8.99 -12.20 -20.54
N ARG A 264 -8.36 -13.22 -21.13
CA ARG A 264 -7.10 -13.83 -20.69
C ARG A 264 -6.16 -14.05 -21.87
N ARG A 265 -4.92 -14.49 -21.58
CA ARG A 265 -3.91 -14.79 -22.60
C ARG A 265 -3.33 -16.17 -22.40
N ARG A 266 -3.08 -16.88 -23.50
CA ARG A 266 -2.39 -18.17 -23.53
C ARG A 266 -1.19 -18.15 -24.49
N PRO A 267 -0.24 -19.09 -24.39
CA PRO A 267 0.81 -19.22 -25.40
C PRO A 267 0.23 -19.43 -26.80
N LYS A 268 0.94 -18.97 -27.83
CA LYS A 268 0.46 -19.01 -29.23
C LYS A 268 0.45 -20.42 -29.83
N THR A 269 1.35 -21.30 -29.38
CA THR A 269 1.35 -22.71 -29.79
C THR A 269 0.36 -23.51 -28.96
N ARG A 270 0.02 -24.71 -29.44
CA ARG A 270 -0.70 -25.72 -28.67
C ARG A 270 0.25 -26.80 -28.19
N MET A 271 0.00 -27.35 -27.01
CA MET A 271 0.68 -28.54 -26.53
C MET A 271 -0.07 -29.77 -27.07
N PRO A 272 0.63 -30.78 -27.61
CA PRO A 272 0.03 -32.05 -28.01
C PRO A 272 -0.80 -32.71 -26.89
N ILE A 273 -1.85 -33.47 -27.23
CA ILE A 273 -2.76 -34.10 -26.26
C ILE A 273 -2.00 -35.03 -25.30
N ASP A 274 -1.02 -35.80 -25.79
CA ASP A 274 -0.11 -36.64 -24.99
C ASP A 274 0.76 -35.81 -24.01
N GLY A 275 1.09 -34.58 -24.39
CA GLY A 275 1.73 -33.59 -23.50
C GLY A 275 0.78 -33.15 -22.38
N HIS A 276 -0.49 -32.85 -22.69
CA HIS A 276 -1.51 -32.55 -21.68
C HIS A 276 -1.77 -33.76 -20.77
N GLU A 277 -1.83 -34.97 -21.33
CA GLU A 277 -2.04 -36.21 -20.57
C GLU A 277 -0.90 -36.44 -19.58
N SER A 278 0.34 -36.30 -20.05
CA SER A 278 1.54 -36.44 -19.21
C SER A 278 1.56 -35.42 -18.08
N VAL A 279 1.32 -34.14 -18.38
CA VAL A 279 1.29 -33.07 -17.37
C VAL A 279 0.13 -33.28 -16.38
N GLY A 280 -1.06 -33.58 -16.89
CA GLY A 280 -2.24 -33.83 -16.07
C GLY A 280 -2.06 -35.01 -15.12
N ARG A 281 -1.49 -36.11 -15.61
CA ARG A 281 -1.14 -37.29 -14.80
C ARG A 281 -0.17 -36.95 -13.65
N LEU A 282 0.85 -36.14 -13.93
CA LEU A 282 1.82 -35.68 -12.93
C LEU A 282 1.18 -34.74 -11.89
N LEU A 283 0.38 -33.77 -12.32
CA LEU A 283 -0.33 -32.84 -11.43
C LEU A 283 -1.32 -33.57 -10.52
N LYS A 284 -2.06 -34.55 -11.07
CA LYS A 284 -2.98 -35.41 -10.29
C LYS A 284 -2.23 -36.17 -9.18
N SER A 285 -1.07 -36.76 -9.48
CA SER A 285 -0.24 -37.43 -8.47
C SER A 285 0.17 -36.49 -7.34
N VAL A 286 0.58 -35.26 -7.67
CA VAL A 286 0.97 -34.26 -6.66
C VAL A 286 -0.24 -33.85 -5.82
N LEU A 287 -1.43 -33.68 -6.41
CA LEU A 287 -2.64 -33.33 -5.66
C LEU A 287 -3.04 -34.42 -4.66
N ILE A 288 -3.02 -35.70 -5.08
CA ILE A 288 -3.30 -36.85 -4.20
C ILE A 288 -2.37 -36.85 -2.98
N GLY A 289 -1.07 -36.64 -3.19
CA GLY A 289 -0.10 -36.72 -2.10
C GLY A 289 -0.01 -35.48 -1.21
N THR A 290 -0.64 -34.34 -1.58
CA THR A 290 -0.40 -33.04 -0.92
C THR A 290 -1.66 -32.37 -0.37
N GLU A 291 -2.75 -33.11 -0.17
CA GLU A 291 -4.02 -32.61 0.40
C GLU A 291 -3.82 -31.83 1.70
N GLU A 292 -2.92 -32.29 2.57
CA GLU A 292 -2.65 -31.67 3.88
C GLU A 292 -1.79 -30.40 3.79
N ARG A 293 -1.28 -30.05 2.61
CA ARG A 293 -0.46 -28.87 2.37
C ARG A 293 -1.15 -27.91 1.42
N ALA A 294 -2.10 -27.14 1.96
CA ALA A 294 -2.91 -26.16 1.22
C ALA A 294 -2.10 -25.22 0.30
N GLY A 295 -0.87 -24.85 0.68
CA GLY A 295 -0.01 -24.01 -0.15
C GLY A 295 0.51 -24.69 -1.43
N VAL A 296 0.78 -26.00 -1.39
CA VAL A 296 1.14 -26.78 -2.58
C VAL A 296 -0.11 -27.05 -3.40
N GLN A 297 -1.14 -27.59 -2.74
CA GLN A 297 -2.42 -27.93 -3.37
C GLN A 297 -2.99 -26.77 -4.19
N ARG A 298 -3.14 -25.56 -3.62
CA ARG A 298 -3.72 -24.40 -4.32
C ARG A 298 -2.92 -23.97 -5.55
N ARG A 299 -1.59 -24.10 -5.54
CA ARG A 299 -0.73 -23.68 -6.67
C ARG A 299 -0.76 -24.71 -7.79
N VAL A 300 -0.75 -25.99 -7.44
CA VAL A 300 -0.85 -27.11 -8.37
C VAL A 300 -2.24 -27.10 -9.00
N ASP A 301 -3.29 -26.91 -8.21
CA ASP A 301 -4.67 -26.80 -8.69
C ASP A 301 -4.87 -25.58 -9.61
N ALA A 302 -4.33 -24.42 -9.25
CA ALA A 302 -4.36 -23.25 -10.13
C ALA A 302 -3.61 -23.48 -11.46
N THR A 303 -2.54 -24.28 -11.46
CA THR A 303 -1.81 -24.67 -12.67
C THR A 303 -2.65 -25.62 -13.53
N ARG A 304 -3.29 -26.60 -12.88
CA ARG A 304 -4.23 -27.53 -13.51
C ARG A 304 -5.41 -26.80 -14.19
N CYS A 305 -6.10 -25.92 -13.46
CA CYS A 305 -7.22 -25.16 -14.02
C CYS A 305 -6.80 -24.27 -15.20
N GLU A 306 -5.58 -23.72 -15.18
CA GLU A 306 -5.13 -22.88 -16.29
C GLU A 306 -4.84 -23.71 -17.55
N LEU A 307 -4.22 -24.88 -17.41
CA LEU A 307 -3.96 -25.77 -18.53
C LEU A 307 -5.25 -26.40 -19.09
N ASP A 308 -6.23 -26.63 -18.23
CA ASP A 308 -7.60 -26.99 -18.59
C ASP A 308 -8.28 -25.90 -19.44
N ASN A 309 -8.12 -24.63 -19.08
CA ASN A 309 -8.60 -23.53 -19.91
C ASN A 309 -7.86 -23.45 -21.25
N TRP A 310 -6.55 -23.68 -21.25
CA TRP A 310 -5.74 -23.63 -22.48
C TRP A 310 -6.11 -24.76 -23.44
N VAL A 311 -6.27 -26.00 -22.96
CA VAL A 311 -6.61 -27.13 -23.83
C VAL A 311 -7.96 -26.94 -24.53
N GLN A 312 -8.96 -26.37 -23.84
CA GLN A 312 -10.26 -26.00 -24.44
C GLN A 312 -10.14 -24.95 -25.55
N CYS A 313 -9.10 -24.11 -25.48
CA CYS A 313 -8.81 -23.09 -26.49
C CYS A 313 -7.84 -23.58 -27.59
N GLU A 314 -7.23 -24.74 -27.40
CA GLU A 314 -6.23 -25.34 -28.29
C GLU A 314 -6.81 -26.40 -29.21
N TYR A 315 -7.86 -27.09 -28.76
CA TYR A 315 -8.55 -28.17 -29.48
C TYR A 315 -10.04 -27.92 -29.53
N LYS A 316 -10.63 -28.19 -30.70
CA LYS A 316 -12.07 -28.20 -30.87
C LYS A 316 -12.68 -29.51 -30.38
N ARG A 317 -14.01 -29.55 -30.20
CA ARG A 317 -14.74 -30.75 -29.76
C ARG A 317 -14.63 -31.96 -30.69
N ASP A 318 -14.38 -31.72 -31.98
CA ASP A 318 -14.12 -32.77 -32.98
C ASP A 318 -12.68 -33.30 -32.93
N GLU A 319 -11.74 -32.54 -32.35
CA GLU A 319 -10.34 -32.96 -32.14
C GLU A 319 -10.11 -33.62 -30.78
N LEU A 320 -10.94 -33.29 -29.78
CA LEU A 320 -10.84 -33.80 -28.41
C LEU A 320 -12.23 -34.10 -27.87
N SER A 321 -12.56 -35.39 -27.71
CA SER A 321 -13.83 -35.82 -27.12
C SER A 321 -13.92 -35.40 -25.64
N ASP A 322 -15.13 -35.13 -25.16
CA ASP A 322 -15.39 -34.77 -23.76
C ASP A 322 -14.79 -35.77 -22.77
N GLN A 323 -14.87 -37.07 -23.06
CA GLN A 323 -14.29 -38.13 -22.22
C GLN A 323 -12.78 -37.92 -22.03
N VAL A 324 -12.04 -37.85 -23.13
CA VAL A 324 -10.58 -37.62 -23.11
C VAL A 324 -10.26 -36.29 -22.43
N PHE A 325 -11.04 -35.23 -22.70
CA PHE A 325 -10.86 -33.92 -22.06
C PHE A 325 -10.93 -33.98 -20.52
N PHE A 326 -11.96 -34.62 -19.97
CA PHE A 326 -12.08 -34.78 -18.51
C PHE A 326 -10.99 -35.69 -17.92
N ASP A 327 -10.53 -36.70 -18.68
CA ASP A 327 -9.45 -37.60 -18.29
C ASP A 327 -8.10 -36.88 -18.13
N LEU A 328 -7.84 -35.82 -18.91
CA LEU A 328 -6.58 -35.06 -18.84
C LEU A 328 -6.32 -34.52 -17.43
N TYR A 329 -7.28 -33.80 -16.84
CA TYR A 329 -7.03 -33.02 -15.62
C TYR A 329 -7.88 -33.40 -14.41
N TYR A 330 -9.09 -33.95 -14.58
CA TYR A 330 -10.04 -34.08 -13.47
C TYR A 330 -10.35 -35.52 -13.05
N HIS A 331 -10.53 -36.46 -13.99
CA HIS A 331 -10.78 -37.84 -13.59
C HIS A 331 -9.57 -38.43 -12.85
N GLU A 332 -9.86 -39.29 -11.87
CA GLU A 332 -8.88 -39.93 -11.01
C GLU A 332 -7.86 -40.74 -11.84
N LEU A 333 -6.66 -40.89 -11.30
CA LEU A 333 -5.69 -41.81 -11.88
C LEU A 333 -6.24 -43.24 -11.77
N PRO A 334 -6.08 -44.09 -12.79
CA PRO A 334 -6.41 -45.50 -12.69
C PRO A 334 -5.77 -46.14 -11.44
N GLU A 335 -6.48 -47.05 -10.77
CA GLU A 335 -5.98 -47.67 -9.52
C GLU A 335 -4.63 -48.38 -9.73
N ASN A 336 -4.39 -48.91 -10.93
CA ASN A 336 -3.17 -49.57 -11.33
C ASN A 336 -2.04 -48.61 -11.78
N ASP A 337 -2.28 -47.29 -11.81
CA ASP A 337 -1.26 -46.30 -12.15
C ASP A 337 -0.24 -46.17 -11.02
N PRO A 338 1.08 -46.35 -11.25
CA PRO A 338 2.11 -46.17 -10.22
C PRO A 338 2.09 -44.80 -9.51
N LEU A 339 1.50 -43.78 -10.14
CA LEU A 339 1.37 -42.43 -9.61
C LEU A 339 0.11 -42.20 -8.77
N SER A 340 -0.81 -43.18 -8.71
CA SER A 340 -2.03 -43.14 -7.88
C SER A 340 -1.72 -43.31 -6.38
N VAL A 341 -0.58 -43.93 -6.04
CA VAL A 341 -0.16 -44.18 -4.66
C VAL A 341 0.72 -43.03 -4.15
N THR A 342 0.43 -42.50 -2.96
CA THR A 342 1.26 -41.48 -2.28
C THR A 342 2.71 -41.98 -2.09
N PRO A 343 3.74 -41.20 -2.47
CA PRO A 343 5.14 -41.65 -2.40
C PRO A 343 5.63 -41.69 -0.96
N ALA A 344 6.76 -42.37 -0.70
CA ALA A 344 7.43 -42.34 0.59
C ALA A 344 8.25 -41.04 0.84
N SER A 345 8.55 -40.28 -0.22
CA SER A 345 9.28 -39.01 -0.18
C SER A 345 8.65 -37.99 -1.13
N TRP A 346 8.74 -36.70 -0.78
CA TRP A 346 8.36 -35.60 -1.65
C TRP A 346 9.23 -35.46 -2.89
N ASP A 347 10.40 -36.11 -2.94
CA ASP A 347 11.30 -36.09 -4.10
C ASP A 347 10.58 -36.49 -5.38
N ARG A 348 9.68 -37.49 -5.33
CA ARG A 348 8.88 -37.89 -6.48
C ARG A 348 8.03 -36.74 -6.99
N HIS A 349 7.36 -36.00 -6.11
CA HIS A 349 6.52 -34.86 -6.49
C HIS A 349 7.34 -33.66 -6.96
N ILE A 350 8.54 -33.44 -6.40
CA ILE A 350 9.47 -32.43 -6.90
C ILE A 350 9.89 -32.78 -8.33
N THR A 351 10.30 -34.02 -8.59
CA THR A 351 10.63 -34.51 -9.93
C THR A 351 9.43 -34.39 -10.87
N SER A 352 8.21 -34.72 -10.42
CA SER A 352 6.99 -34.54 -11.22
C SER A 352 6.77 -33.08 -11.62
N LEU A 353 6.97 -32.13 -10.70
CA LEU A 353 6.80 -30.71 -11.01
C LEU A 353 7.92 -30.16 -11.90
N ASP A 354 9.16 -30.67 -11.76
CA ASP A 354 10.26 -30.35 -12.68
C ASP A 354 9.97 -30.87 -14.11
N GLU A 355 9.39 -32.07 -14.24
CA GLU A 355 8.97 -32.63 -15.54
C GLU A 355 7.80 -31.84 -16.15
N VAL A 356 6.85 -31.38 -15.32
CA VAL A 356 5.80 -30.46 -15.77
C VAL A 356 6.43 -29.20 -16.36
N LYS A 357 7.38 -28.57 -15.67
CA LYS A 357 8.08 -27.38 -16.19
C LYS A 357 8.78 -27.68 -17.52
N ALA A 358 9.52 -28.79 -17.60
CA ALA A 358 10.23 -29.19 -18.80
C ALA A 358 9.28 -29.37 -20.00
N THR A 359 8.12 -30.00 -19.76
CA THR A 359 7.09 -30.22 -20.77
C THR A 359 6.46 -28.90 -21.24
N LEU A 360 6.13 -28.00 -20.30
CA LEU A 360 5.59 -26.68 -20.64
C LEU A 360 6.58 -25.84 -21.46
N ILE A 361 7.86 -25.84 -21.10
CA ILE A 361 8.92 -25.12 -21.83
C ILE A 361 9.14 -25.73 -23.22
N ARG A 362 8.99 -27.06 -23.36
CA ARG A 362 9.14 -27.76 -24.64
C ARG A 362 8.06 -27.37 -25.64
N HIS A 363 6.81 -27.23 -25.19
CA HIS A 363 5.67 -27.06 -26.09
C HIS A 363 5.20 -25.62 -26.26
N TYR A 364 5.46 -24.74 -25.28
CA TYR A 364 5.02 -23.36 -25.31
C TYR A 364 6.18 -22.38 -25.50
N PRO A 365 6.04 -21.38 -26.39
CA PRO A 365 7.04 -20.34 -26.53
C PRO A 365 7.09 -19.47 -25.29
N GLU A 366 8.26 -18.91 -25.02
CA GLU A 366 8.45 -17.95 -23.94
C GLU A 366 7.48 -16.76 -24.07
N CYS A 367 6.63 -16.61 -23.05
CA CYS A 367 5.59 -15.60 -22.98
C CYS A 367 5.14 -15.36 -21.52
N PRO A 368 4.44 -14.24 -21.21
CA PRO A 368 3.97 -13.96 -19.86
C PRO A 368 3.08 -15.06 -19.25
N PRO A 369 2.08 -15.64 -19.95
CA PRO A 369 1.25 -16.71 -19.40
C PRO A 369 2.06 -17.95 -18.97
N LEU A 370 3.05 -18.36 -19.79
CA LEU A 370 3.93 -19.49 -19.46
C LEU A 370 4.76 -19.19 -18.21
N ARG A 371 5.38 -18.00 -18.12
CA ARG A 371 6.16 -17.60 -16.93
C ARG A 371 5.34 -17.64 -15.65
N ASP A 372 4.07 -17.26 -15.72
CA ASP A 372 3.18 -17.29 -14.57
C ASP A 372 2.84 -18.71 -14.09
N LEU A 373 2.81 -19.71 -14.98
CA LEU A 373 2.68 -21.12 -14.59
C LEU A 373 3.99 -21.69 -14.04
N LEU A 374 5.12 -21.40 -14.68
CA LEU A 374 6.43 -21.82 -14.20
C LEU A 374 6.70 -21.30 -12.79
N LYS A 375 6.38 -20.02 -12.52
CA LYS A 375 6.51 -19.42 -11.19
C LYS A 375 5.65 -20.11 -10.13
N LYS A 376 4.40 -20.48 -10.45
CA LYS A 376 3.52 -21.22 -9.51
C LYS A 376 4.11 -22.59 -9.19
N THR A 377 4.66 -23.26 -10.19
CA THR A 377 5.30 -24.57 -10.07
C THR A 377 6.58 -24.49 -9.23
N ASP A 378 7.42 -23.48 -9.45
CA ASP A 378 8.62 -23.22 -8.62
C ASP A 378 8.28 -22.98 -7.15
N LEU A 379 7.22 -22.21 -6.88
CA LEU A 379 6.76 -21.98 -5.52
C LEU A 379 6.18 -23.25 -4.87
N ALA A 380 5.56 -24.13 -5.64
CA ALA A 380 5.11 -25.44 -5.17
C ALA A 380 6.32 -26.33 -4.81
N ILE A 381 7.34 -26.40 -5.67
CA ILE A 381 8.60 -27.12 -5.41
C ILE A 381 9.28 -26.59 -4.13
N ALA A 382 9.42 -25.27 -3.98
CA ALA A 382 10.00 -24.67 -2.79
C ALA A 382 9.19 -25.00 -1.51
N SER A 383 7.86 -25.07 -1.63
CA SER A 383 7.00 -25.46 -0.52
C SER A 383 7.12 -26.95 -0.17
N LEU A 384 7.38 -27.83 -1.14
CA LEU A 384 7.64 -29.25 -0.89
C LEU A 384 9.00 -29.45 -0.21
N ARG A 385 10.04 -28.77 -0.69
CA ARG A 385 11.40 -28.82 -0.09
C ARG A 385 11.46 -28.36 1.35
N SER A 386 10.58 -27.42 1.74
CA SER A 386 10.49 -26.92 3.11
C SER A 386 9.55 -27.73 4.01
N TRP A 387 8.86 -28.75 3.48
CA TRP A 387 7.90 -29.53 4.24
C TRP A 387 8.58 -30.71 4.94
N LYS A 388 8.77 -30.58 6.27
CA LYS A 388 9.47 -31.57 7.12
C LYS A 388 8.68 -32.83 7.48
N ALA A 389 7.39 -32.90 7.15
CA ALA A 389 6.58 -34.08 7.44
C ALA A 389 6.79 -35.10 6.32
N ALA A 390 7.15 -36.35 6.63
CA ALA A 390 7.14 -37.41 5.63
C ALA A 390 5.68 -37.70 5.21
N PRO A 391 5.42 -38.06 3.94
CA PRO A 391 4.09 -38.50 3.53
C PRO A 391 3.67 -39.70 4.37
N ALA A 392 2.58 -39.60 5.13
CA ALA A 392 2.04 -40.76 5.83
C ALA A 392 1.54 -41.77 4.79
N ARG A 393 1.85 -43.07 5.00
CA ARG A 393 1.23 -44.17 4.25
C ARG A 393 -0.25 -44.24 4.61
N THR A 394 -1.08 -43.43 3.98
CA THR A 394 -2.52 -43.52 4.16
C THR A 394 -3.04 -44.63 3.27
N THR A 395 -3.39 -45.75 3.89
CA THR A 395 -4.20 -46.82 3.29
C THR A 395 -5.50 -46.20 2.80
N GLN A 396 -5.76 -46.37 1.50
CA GLN A 396 -6.96 -46.05 0.73
C GLN A 396 -8.21 -45.75 1.61
N VAL A 397 -8.50 -44.46 1.86
CA VAL A 397 -9.77 -44.05 2.45
C VAL A 397 -10.71 -43.64 1.33
N ARG A 398 -11.60 -44.57 0.97
CA ARG A 398 -12.80 -44.36 0.16
C ARG A 398 -13.57 -43.15 0.71
N ARG A 399 -13.62 -42.03 -0.02
CA ARG A 399 -14.49 -40.89 0.33
C ARG A 399 -15.50 -40.63 -0.78
N GLN A 400 -16.75 -40.88 -0.44
CA GLN A 400 -17.95 -40.56 -1.19
C GLN A 400 -18.00 -39.05 -1.46
N HIS A 401 -18.26 -38.69 -2.73
CA HIS A 401 -18.43 -37.33 -3.19
C HIS A 401 -19.58 -36.61 -2.47
N ILE A 402 -19.27 -35.44 -1.88
CA ILE A 402 -20.27 -34.40 -1.64
C ILE A 402 -20.50 -33.72 -2.99
N ASN A 403 -21.63 -34.05 -3.59
CA ASN A 403 -22.18 -33.44 -4.77
C ASN A 403 -22.46 -31.94 -4.50
N ARG A 404 -21.70 -31.03 -5.14
CA ARG A 404 -22.06 -29.62 -5.25
C ARG A 404 -22.27 -29.30 -6.73
N GLY A 405 -23.55 -29.39 -7.10
CA GLY A 405 -24.23 -28.82 -8.27
C GLY A 405 -23.39 -28.33 -9.44
N ALA A 406 -23.33 -29.15 -10.48
CA ALA A 406 -23.26 -28.65 -11.85
C ALA A 406 -24.63 -28.08 -12.25
N PRO A 407 -24.70 -26.95 -12.99
CA PRO A 407 -25.93 -26.54 -13.65
C PRO A 407 -26.12 -27.39 -14.92
N THR A 408 -27.23 -28.11 -15.00
CA THR A 408 -27.74 -28.70 -16.24
C THR A 408 -28.23 -27.60 -17.19
N LEU A 409 -27.80 -27.72 -18.46
CA LEU A 409 -28.32 -27.16 -19.72
C LEU A 409 -28.98 -25.77 -19.70
#